data_AF-A0A931F641-F1
#
_entry.id   AF-A0A931F641-F1
#
_cell.length_a   1.000
_cell.length_b   1.000
_cell.length_c   1.000
_cell.angle_alpha   90.00
_cell.angle_beta   90.00
_cell.angle_gamma   90.00
#
_symmetry.space_group_name_H-M   'P 1'
#
loop_
_entity.id
_entity.type
_entity.pdbx_description
1 polymer ?
#
loop_
_entity_poly.entity_id
_entity_poly.type
_entity_poly.pdbx_seq_one_letter_code
_entity_poly.pdbx_strand_id
1 'polypeptide(L)'
;MAKVTAPLFSIEASGKFGDSMVFGKWKGINYVRMHTKANQPNTRAQIAVRDKFRQAAALYQRLSGSDKAAWKRKAAGQPLTGYNLFIKRAKAIINSMPVFNLISAVEIEEEATDSCTISFMVDKDGPVEIRYGNTPTALHNSTTVMAAAGEINFADLEDLDPESNYYFTIDQETQYLFPPTTIDSYTVGAEGANAVLYAVTAVIAGRETNPSMAHMSSVPDFDVFDDDNFVEINWQPVDGAEEYRIYRMETTGDHPTGLVAINQYSSFQDTGLTPIKPDIIPAKENTARHFAGEAGIYSFQTI
;
A
#
# COMPACT_ATOMS: atom_id res chain seq x y z
N MET A 1 1.09 -56.04 -4.72
CA MET A 1 1.38 -54.74 -5.37
C MET A 1 2.14 -55.03 -6.66
N ALA A 2 1.66 -54.55 -7.82
CA ALA A 2 2.38 -54.74 -9.07
C ALA A 2 3.71 -53.97 -9.03
N LYS A 3 4.81 -54.63 -9.44
CA LYS A 3 6.14 -54.00 -9.53
C LYS A 3 6.31 -53.40 -10.92
N VAL A 4 6.72 -52.14 -11.00
CA VAL A 4 7.11 -51.50 -12.26
C VAL A 4 8.53 -51.91 -12.59
N THR A 5 8.69 -52.93 -13.42
CA THR A 5 10.00 -53.44 -13.85
C THR A 5 10.33 -52.87 -15.23
N ALA A 6 11.48 -52.21 -15.36
CA ALA A 6 12.00 -51.64 -16.61
C ALA A 6 10.95 -50.80 -17.38
N PRO A 7 10.48 -49.67 -16.83
CA PRO A 7 9.55 -48.80 -17.55
C PRO A 7 10.13 -48.42 -18.92
N LEU A 8 9.39 -48.78 -20.00
CA LEU A 8 9.80 -48.59 -21.40
C LEU A 8 11.14 -49.25 -21.78
N PHE A 9 11.55 -50.32 -21.08
CA PHE A 9 12.86 -50.97 -21.26
C PHE A 9 14.07 -50.03 -21.04
N SER A 10 13.86 -48.91 -20.34
CA SER A 10 14.89 -47.92 -20.05
C SER A 10 15.40 -48.06 -18.61
N ILE A 11 16.71 -47.88 -18.44
CA ILE A 11 17.39 -47.93 -17.13
C ILE A 11 17.01 -46.69 -16.28
N GLU A 12 16.68 -45.56 -16.90
CA GLU A 12 16.41 -44.27 -16.23
C GLU A 12 15.24 -43.49 -16.85
N ALA A 13 14.13 -44.17 -17.19
CA ALA A 13 12.95 -43.49 -17.74
C ALA A 13 12.45 -42.39 -16.79
N SER A 14 12.42 -41.15 -17.27
CA SER A 14 11.90 -39.98 -16.54
C SER A 14 11.10 -39.08 -17.47
N GLY A 15 10.13 -38.36 -16.90
CA GLY A 15 9.31 -37.40 -17.65
C GLY A 15 7.99 -37.98 -18.14
N LYS A 16 7.32 -37.21 -19.01
CA LYS A 16 5.95 -37.44 -19.46
C LYS A 16 5.91 -38.31 -20.72
N PHE A 17 5.03 -39.29 -20.76
CA PHE A 17 4.75 -40.11 -21.94
C PHE A 17 3.29 -39.95 -22.35
N GLY A 18 3.07 -39.45 -23.56
CA GLY A 18 1.76 -39.42 -24.23
C GLY A 18 0.61 -38.91 -23.37
N ASP A 19 0.80 -37.77 -22.68
CA ASP A 19 -0.20 -37.07 -21.86
C ASP A 19 -0.95 -37.88 -20.80
N SER A 20 -0.54 -39.11 -20.57
CA SER A 20 -1.26 -40.12 -19.81
C SER A 20 -0.43 -40.66 -18.65
N MET A 21 0.91 -40.69 -18.78
CA MET A 21 1.80 -41.23 -17.76
C MET A 21 3.02 -40.33 -17.52
N VAL A 22 3.52 -40.33 -16.29
CA VAL A 22 4.79 -39.73 -15.89
C VAL A 22 5.63 -40.77 -15.19
N PHE A 23 6.85 -40.96 -15.68
CA PHE A 23 7.86 -41.85 -15.11
C PHE A 23 8.77 -41.06 -14.17
N GLY A 24 9.11 -41.66 -13.03
CA GLY A 24 10.02 -41.07 -12.06
C GLY A 24 10.65 -42.10 -11.13
N LYS A 25 11.61 -41.63 -10.32
CA LYS A 25 12.35 -42.43 -9.35
C LYS A 25 12.29 -41.75 -7.99
N TRP A 26 11.84 -42.48 -6.97
CA TRP A 26 11.83 -42.01 -5.59
C TRP A 26 12.59 -42.99 -4.70
N LYS A 27 13.65 -42.51 -4.04
CA LYS A 27 14.52 -43.35 -3.17
C LYS A 27 14.97 -44.67 -3.84
N GLY A 28 15.34 -44.61 -5.11
CA GLY A 28 15.78 -45.79 -5.86
C GLY A 28 14.67 -46.64 -6.48
N ILE A 29 13.39 -46.37 -6.16
CA ILE A 29 12.24 -47.12 -6.66
C ILE A 29 11.64 -46.38 -7.85
N ASN A 30 11.55 -47.07 -8.99
CA ASN A 30 10.85 -46.57 -10.17
C ASN A 30 9.35 -46.61 -9.94
N TYR A 31 8.66 -45.53 -10.27
CA TYR A 31 7.21 -45.44 -10.22
C TYR A 31 6.66 -44.81 -11.49
N VAL A 32 5.42 -45.19 -11.82
CA VAL A 32 4.62 -44.55 -12.87
C VAL A 32 3.41 -43.95 -12.20
N ARG A 33 3.13 -42.67 -12.48
CA ARG A 33 1.88 -42.05 -12.09
C ARG A 33 1.11 -41.62 -13.33
N MET A 34 -0.22 -41.60 -13.23
CA MET A 34 -1.05 -40.97 -14.26
C MET A 34 -0.64 -39.50 -14.38
N HIS A 35 -0.46 -39.03 -15.62
CA HIS A 35 -0.26 -37.62 -15.89
C HIS A 35 -1.59 -36.90 -15.64
N THR A 36 -1.75 -36.38 -14.43
CA THR A 36 -2.90 -35.53 -14.09
C THR A 36 -2.71 -34.16 -14.72
N LYS A 37 -3.46 -33.85 -15.78
CA LYS A 37 -3.61 -32.49 -16.27
C LYS A 37 -4.32 -31.69 -15.18
N ALA A 38 -3.76 -30.54 -14.78
CA ALA A 38 -4.41 -29.68 -13.80
C ALA A 38 -5.82 -29.32 -14.31
N ASN A 39 -6.85 -29.70 -13.56
CA ASN A 39 -8.24 -29.68 -14.02
C ASN A 39 -8.88 -28.29 -13.97
N GLN A 40 -8.13 -27.26 -13.55
CA GLN A 40 -8.61 -25.90 -13.44
C GLN A 40 -7.69 -24.94 -14.22
N PRO A 41 -8.23 -24.15 -15.18
CA PRO A 41 -7.56 -22.93 -15.61
C PRO A 41 -7.43 -21.98 -14.40
N ASN A 42 -6.38 -21.14 -14.39
CA ASN A 42 -5.97 -20.31 -13.25
C ASN A 42 -7.16 -19.71 -12.47
N THR A 43 -7.27 -20.04 -11.18
CA THR A 43 -8.34 -19.48 -10.35
C THR A 43 -8.11 -17.98 -10.12
N ARG A 44 -9.17 -17.21 -9.83
CA ARG A 44 -9.07 -15.77 -9.52
C ARG A 44 -8.04 -15.49 -8.42
N ALA A 45 -8.00 -16.32 -7.38
CA ALA A 45 -7.03 -16.21 -6.30
C ALA A 45 -5.59 -16.45 -6.78
N GLN A 46 -5.37 -17.43 -7.66
CA GLN A 46 -4.05 -17.68 -8.26
C GLN A 46 -3.60 -16.53 -9.16
N ILE A 47 -4.52 -15.91 -9.91
CA ILE A 47 -4.25 -14.73 -10.73
C ILE A 47 -3.83 -13.57 -9.83
N ALA A 48 -4.59 -13.27 -8.77
CA ALA A 48 -4.28 -12.19 -7.84
C ALA A 48 -2.89 -12.35 -7.19
N VAL A 49 -2.51 -13.57 -6.79
CA VAL A 49 -1.16 -13.83 -6.26
C VAL A 49 -0.08 -13.57 -7.30
N ARG A 50 -0.29 -14.00 -8.55
CA ARG A 50 0.66 -13.77 -9.65
C ARG A 50 0.78 -12.29 -10.00
N ASP A 51 -0.31 -11.55 -9.96
CA ASP A 51 -0.32 -10.12 -10.24
C ASP A 51 0.50 -9.36 -9.19
N LYS A 52 0.40 -9.71 -7.92
CA LYS A 52 1.24 -9.14 -6.86
C LYS A 52 2.73 -9.43 -7.07
N PHE A 53 3.09 -10.65 -7.48
CA PHE A 53 4.46 -10.97 -7.86
C PHE A 53 4.93 -10.18 -9.08
N ARG A 54 4.06 -10.01 -10.10
CA ARG A 54 4.37 -9.22 -11.30
C ARG A 54 4.60 -7.76 -10.96
N GLN A 55 3.75 -7.16 -10.12
CA GLN A 55 3.90 -5.79 -9.64
C GLN A 55 5.23 -5.62 -8.89
N ALA A 56 5.54 -6.47 -7.91
CA ALA A 56 6.81 -6.41 -7.19
C ALA A 56 8.02 -6.62 -8.12
N ALA A 57 7.94 -7.54 -9.09
CA ALA A 57 9.02 -7.76 -10.05
C ALA A 57 9.25 -6.53 -10.96
N ALA A 58 8.17 -5.86 -11.39
CA ALA A 58 8.26 -4.62 -12.17
C ALA A 58 8.94 -3.50 -11.37
N LEU A 59 8.61 -3.37 -10.08
CA LEU A 59 9.29 -2.41 -9.19
C LEU A 59 10.78 -2.69 -9.05
N TYR A 60 11.17 -3.96 -8.84
CA TYR A 60 12.59 -4.33 -8.76
C TYR A 60 13.36 -4.05 -10.06
N GLN A 61 12.70 -4.18 -11.22
CA GLN A 61 13.34 -3.91 -12.51
C GLN A 61 13.73 -2.44 -12.66
N ARG A 62 12.96 -1.51 -12.07
CA ARG A 62 13.21 -0.07 -12.07
C ARG A 62 14.41 0.34 -11.20
N LEU A 63 14.81 -0.48 -10.23
CA LEU A 63 15.95 -0.20 -9.35
C LEU A 63 17.27 -0.11 -10.15
N SER A 64 18.12 0.83 -9.73
CA SER A 64 19.46 1.01 -10.29
C SER A 64 20.38 -0.17 -9.94
N GLY A 65 21.61 -0.15 -10.49
CA GLY A 65 22.65 -1.12 -10.09
C GLY A 65 23.04 -0.97 -8.62
N SER A 66 23.20 0.26 -8.13
CA SER A 66 23.52 0.58 -6.73
C SER A 66 22.42 0.10 -5.78
N ASP A 67 21.15 0.35 -6.12
CA ASP A 67 20.00 -0.09 -5.35
C ASP A 67 19.95 -1.62 -5.23
N LYS A 68 20.15 -2.34 -6.35
CA LYS A 68 20.18 -3.81 -6.36
C LYS A 68 21.33 -4.36 -5.51
N ALA A 69 22.49 -3.69 -5.52
CA ALA A 69 23.61 -4.03 -4.65
C ALA A 69 23.28 -3.76 -3.16
N ALA A 70 22.56 -2.68 -2.86
CA ALA A 70 22.10 -2.38 -1.51
C ALA A 70 21.12 -3.43 -0.97
N TRP A 71 20.20 -3.92 -1.81
CA TRP A 71 19.33 -5.05 -1.46
C TRP A 71 20.09 -6.36 -1.25
N LYS A 72 21.14 -6.61 -2.05
CA LYS A 72 22.04 -7.75 -1.85
C LYS A 72 22.75 -7.66 -0.49
N ARG A 73 23.21 -6.47 -0.09
CA ARG A 73 23.81 -6.22 1.23
C ARG A 73 22.79 -6.43 2.36
N LYS A 74 21.56 -5.92 2.21
CA LYS A 74 20.47 -6.13 3.18
C LYS A 74 20.08 -7.60 3.34
N ALA A 75 20.26 -8.42 2.30
CA ALA A 75 20.04 -9.86 2.36
C ALA A 75 21.23 -10.67 2.91
N ALA A 76 22.38 -10.03 3.17
CA ALA A 76 23.54 -10.73 3.70
C ALA A 76 23.21 -11.40 5.06
N GLY A 77 23.70 -12.62 5.24
CA GLY A 77 23.40 -13.44 6.43
C GLY A 77 22.02 -14.11 6.42
N GLN A 78 21.19 -13.88 5.39
CA GLN A 78 19.90 -14.57 5.22
C GLN A 78 19.97 -15.60 4.08
N PRO A 79 19.16 -16.67 4.10
CA PRO A 79 19.05 -17.63 3.00
C PRO A 79 18.22 -17.06 1.83
N LEU A 80 18.48 -15.80 1.45
CA LEU A 80 17.74 -15.06 0.42
C LEU A 80 18.72 -14.30 -0.48
N THR A 81 18.37 -14.15 -1.75
CA THR A 81 19.03 -13.17 -2.64
C THR A 81 18.44 -11.79 -2.39
N GLY A 82 19.15 -10.72 -2.77
CA GLY A 82 18.62 -9.34 -2.69
C GLY A 82 17.27 -9.19 -3.42
N TYR A 83 17.14 -9.82 -4.59
CA TYR A 83 15.87 -9.91 -5.31
C TYR A 83 14.77 -10.59 -4.49
N ASN A 84 15.03 -11.77 -3.94
CA ASN A 84 14.02 -12.50 -3.15
C ASN A 84 13.62 -11.75 -1.88
N LEU A 85 14.57 -11.02 -1.25
CA LEU A 85 14.27 -10.17 -0.10
C LEU A 85 13.37 -9.00 -0.49
N PHE A 86 13.71 -8.28 -1.58
CA PHE A 86 12.86 -7.20 -2.10
C PHE A 86 11.44 -7.70 -2.39
N ILE A 87 11.30 -8.79 -3.15
CA ILE A 87 10.00 -9.34 -3.51
C ILE A 87 9.21 -9.75 -2.26
N LYS A 88 9.86 -10.33 -1.25
CA LYS A 88 9.23 -10.68 0.03
C LYS A 88 8.63 -9.44 0.71
N ARG A 89 9.40 -8.35 0.74
CA ARG A 89 9.04 -7.10 1.42
C ARG A 89 7.98 -6.30 0.68
N ALA A 90 8.20 -6.04 -0.61
CA ALA A 90 7.23 -5.36 -1.47
C ALA A 90 5.87 -6.07 -1.45
N LYS A 91 5.86 -7.40 -1.55
CA LYS A 91 4.61 -8.17 -1.47
C LYS A 91 3.95 -8.13 -0.09
N ALA A 92 4.72 -8.05 0.98
CA ALA A 92 4.14 -7.92 2.33
C ALA A 92 3.34 -6.61 2.43
N ILE A 93 3.89 -5.51 1.90
CA ILE A 93 3.22 -4.22 1.84
C ILE A 93 2.00 -4.28 0.91
N ILE A 94 2.14 -4.72 -0.35
CA ILE A 94 1.04 -4.86 -1.32
C ILE A 94 -0.09 -5.79 -0.83
N ASN A 95 0.19 -6.69 0.11
CA ASN A 95 -0.86 -7.51 0.73
C ASN A 95 -1.67 -6.76 1.79
N SER A 96 -1.05 -5.82 2.49
CA SER A 96 -1.66 -5.06 3.59
C SER A 96 -2.15 -3.67 3.19
N MET A 97 -1.60 -3.12 2.11
CA MET A 97 -1.76 -1.76 1.62
C MET A 97 -1.82 -1.77 0.08
N PRO A 98 -2.45 -0.76 -0.54
CA PRO A 98 -2.52 -0.62 -2.00
C PRO A 98 -1.16 -0.50 -2.70
N VAL A 99 -0.22 0.25 -2.13
CA VAL A 99 1.02 0.65 -2.82
C VAL A 99 2.26 0.36 -1.98
N PHE A 100 3.28 -0.20 -2.63
CA PHE A 100 4.66 -0.15 -2.13
C PHE A 100 5.33 1.07 -2.75
N ASN A 101 5.72 2.05 -1.93
CA ASN A 101 6.44 3.21 -2.43
C ASN A 101 7.88 2.82 -2.75
N LEU A 102 8.27 2.93 -4.02
CA LEU A 102 9.63 2.61 -4.44
C LEU A 102 10.57 3.75 -4.07
N ILE A 103 11.56 3.44 -3.25
CA ILE A 103 12.72 4.30 -3.03
C ILE A 103 13.82 3.81 -3.96
N SER A 104 14.33 4.68 -4.83
CA SER A 104 15.23 4.30 -5.91
C SER A 104 16.18 5.42 -6.31
N ALA A 105 17.11 5.12 -7.21
CA ALA A 105 18.12 6.06 -7.69
C ALA A 105 18.89 6.68 -6.51
N VAL A 106 19.25 5.84 -5.54
CA VAL A 106 19.98 6.29 -4.36
C VAL A 106 21.46 6.41 -4.70
N GLU A 107 21.99 7.62 -4.53
CA GLU A 107 23.38 7.96 -4.80
C GLU A 107 23.99 8.77 -3.65
N ILE A 108 25.32 8.74 -3.54
CA ILE A 108 26.09 9.57 -2.63
C ILE A 108 26.63 10.71 -3.48
N GLU A 109 26.23 11.93 -3.16
CA GLU A 109 26.52 13.12 -3.97
C GLU A 109 27.82 13.80 -3.51
N GLU A 110 27.98 13.93 -2.20
CA GLU A 110 29.14 14.58 -1.60
C GLU A 110 29.51 13.86 -0.30
N GLU A 111 30.80 13.65 -0.11
CA GLU A 111 31.40 13.13 1.12
C GLU A 111 32.34 14.22 1.64
N ALA A 112 32.22 14.54 2.92
CA ALA A 112 33.14 15.41 3.64
C ALA A 112 33.78 14.64 4.80
N THR A 113 34.59 15.34 5.59
CA THR A 113 35.22 14.75 6.79
C THR A 113 34.20 14.40 7.87
N ASP A 114 33.12 15.17 7.97
CA ASP A 114 32.10 15.09 9.04
C ASP A 114 30.67 15.11 8.51
N SER A 115 30.48 15.02 7.19
CA SER A 115 29.16 14.99 6.58
C SER A 115 29.09 14.17 5.29
N CYS A 116 27.87 13.85 4.87
CA CYS A 116 27.57 13.17 3.61
C CYS A 116 26.20 13.63 3.09
N THR A 117 26.12 14.00 1.81
CA THR A 117 24.85 14.28 1.13
C THR A 117 24.43 13.08 0.29
N ILE A 118 23.20 12.62 0.50
CA ILE A 118 22.59 11.49 -0.20
C ILE A 118 21.45 12.01 -1.07
N SER A 119 21.36 11.52 -2.30
CA SER A 119 20.21 11.76 -3.17
C SER A 119 19.36 10.50 -3.33
N PHE A 120 18.05 10.67 -3.55
CA PHE A 120 17.12 9.56 -3.80
C PHE A 120 15.81 10.04 -4.46
N MET A 121 15.10 9.11 -5.09
CA MET A 121 13.75 9.32 -5.62
C MET A 121 12.70 8.48 -4.89
N VAL A 122 11.48 9.00 -4.82
CA VAL A 122 10.28 8.29 -4.32
C VAL A 122 9.12 8.36 -5.33
N ASP A 123 8.22 7.37 -5.32
CA ASP A 123 7.00 7.36 -6.15
C ASP A 123 5.82 8.08 -5.49
N LYS A 124 5.86 8.27 -4.16
CA LYS A 124 4.84 8.94 -3.36
C LYS A 124 5.46 9.91 -2.37
N ASP A 125 4.83 11.08 -2.25
CA ASP A 125 5.20 12.14 -1.32
C ASP A 125 5.14 11.63 0.12
N GLY A 126 5.95 12.23 0.99
CA GLY A 126 5.80 12.04 2.43
C GLY A 126 7.12 12.01 3.18
N PRO A 127 7.05 11.93 4.52
CA PRO A 127 8.23 11.88 5.37
C PRO A 127 9.01 10.59 5.12
N VAL A 128 10.32 10.70 4.92
CA VAL A 128 11.25 9.60 4.72
C VAL A 128 12.31 9.68 5.81
N GLU A 129 12.56 8.57 6.49
CA GLU A 129 13.59 8.44 7.51
C GLU A 129 14.85 7.81 6.91
N ILE A 130 15.98 8.48 7.07
CA ILE A 130 17.30 7.95 6.74
C ILE A 130 17.94 7.51 8.04
N ARG A 131 18.15 6.20 8.20
CA ARG A 131 18.81 5.62 9.37
C ARG A 131 20.24 5.22 9.02
N TYR A 132 21.21 5.62 9.83
CA TYR A 132 22.63 5.43 9.54
C TYR A 132 23.45 5.03 10.78
N GLY A 133 24.62 4.45 10.53
CA GLY A 133 25.56 4.02 11.57
C GLY A 133 26.75 3.24 11.01
N ASN A 134 27.68 2.83 11.87
CA ASN A 134 28.94 2.22 11.42
C ASN A 134 28.84 0.73 11.08
N THR A 135 27.67 0.10 11.30
CA THR A 135 27.44 -1.30 10.92
C THR A 135 26.10 -1.45 10.19
N PRO A 136 25.96 -2.41 9.26
CA PRO A 136 24.72 -2.59 8.51
C PRO A 136 23.53 -3.04 9.38
N THR A 137 23.77 -3.49 10.62
CA THR A 137 22.73 -3.99 11.53
C THR A 137 22.42 -3.05 12.69
N ALA A 138 23.24 -2.01 12.88
CA ALA A 138 23.15 -1.08 14.00
C ALA A 138 23.19 0.36 13.47
N LEU A 139 22.03 0.80 13.00
CA LEU A 139 21.79 2.13 12.44
C LEU A 139 21.10 2.97 13.53
N HIS A 140 21.90 3.54 14.43
CA HIS A 140 21.41 4.19 15.65
C HIS A 140 21.03 5.66 15.46
N ASN A 141 21.56 6.29 14.41
CA ASN A 141 21.28 7.67 14.09
C ASN A 141 20.19 7.72 13.02
N SER A 142 19.39 8.78 13.04
CA SER A 142 18.45 9.03 11.96
C SER A 142 18.21 10.51 11.70
N THR A 143 17.82 10.80 10.47
CA THR A 143 17.34 12.11 10.04
C THR A 143 16.07 11.91 9.20
N THR A 144 15.20 12.92 9.14
CA THR A 144 13.93 12.85 8.41
C THR A 144 13.87 13.94 7.35
N VAL A 145 13.46 13.57 6.14
CA VAL A 145 13.27 14.46 5.00
C VAL A 145 11.84 14.36 4.50
N MET A 146 11.21 15.50 4.18
CA MET A 146 9.92 15.53 3.51
C MET A 146 10.14 15.32 2.00
N ALA A 147 10.03 14.08 1.54
CA ALA A 147 10.30 13.73 0.17
C ALA A 147 9.12 14.06 -0.76
N ALA A 148 9.43 14.58 -1.95
CA ALA A 148 8.50 14.81 -3.04
C ALA A 148 8.64 13.73 -4.12
N ALA A 149 7.51 13.26 -4.64
CA ALA A 149 7.43 12.23 -5.66
C ALA A 149 7.85 12.77 -7.03
N GLY A 150 8.57 11.93 -7.78
CA GLY A 150 8.98 12.26 -9.15
C GLY A 150 10.13 13.25 -9.27
N GLU A 151 10.69 13.72 -8.16
CA GLU A 151 11.85 14.61 -8.10
C GLU A 151 13.01 13.95 -7.33
N ILE A 152 14.22 14.50 -7.51
CA ILE A 152 15.39 14.08 -6.72
C ILE A 152 15.32 14.80 -5.37
N ASN A 153 15.33 14.00 -4.31
CA ASN A 153 15.34 14.47 -2.92
C ASN A 153 16.75 14.36 -2.37
N PHE A 154 17.11 15.24 -1.44
CA PHE A 154 18.42 15.28 -0.81
C PHE A 154 18.29 15.13 0.71
N ALA A 155 19.23 14.41 1.31
CA ALA A 155 19.36 14.29 2.75
C ALA A 155 20.83 14.49 3.15
N ASP A 156 21.04 15.40 4.09
CA ASP A 156 22.36 15.66 4.66
C ASP A 156 22.52 14.87 5.97
N LEU A 157 23.60 14.10 6.05
CA LEU A 157 24.07 13.46 7.26
C LEU A 157 25.21 14.29 7.82
N GLU A 158 25.05 14.76 9.04
CA GLU A 158 26.04 15.59 9.75
C GLU A 158 26.59 14.83 10.98
N ASP A 159 27.57 15.44 11.66
CA ASP A 159 28.22 14.94 12.87
C ASP A 159 28.82 13.52 12.68
N LEU A 160 29.44 13.28 11.52
CA LEU A 160 30.12 12.03 11.22
C LEU A 160 31.58 12.05 11.69
N ASP A 161 32.10 10.88 12.05
CA ASP A 161 33.52 10.69 12.35
C ASP A 161 34.31 10.64 11.02
N PRO A 162 35.48 11.27 10.93
CA PRO A 162 36.33 11.23 9.74
C PRO A 162 36.91 9.83 9.48
N GLU A 163 37.28 9.58 8.21
CA GLU A 163 37.84 8.31 7.71
C GLU A 163 37.05 7.03 8.08
N SER A 164 35.76 7.18 8.44
CA SER A 164 34.96 6.12 9.04
C SER A 164 33.97 5.53 8.05
N ASN A 165 33.79 4.21 8.12
CA ASN A 165 32.79 3.53 7.31
C ASN A 165 31.40 3.70 7.91
N TYR A 166 30.46 4.10 7.07
CA TYR A 166 29.06 4.24 7.42
C TYR A 166 28.18 3.39 6.50
N TYR A 167 27.04 3.00 7.05
CA TYR A 167 25.95 2.32 6.38
C TYR A 167 24.69 3.11 6.62
N PHE A 168 23.80 3.11 5.63
CA PHE A 168 22.49 3.73 5.79
C PHE A 168 21.40 2.94 5.06
N THR A 169 20.17 3.16 5.48
CA THR A 169 18.97 2.71 4.79
C THR A 169 17.95 3.84 4.80
N ILE A 170 17.07 3.82 3.82
CA ILE A 170 16.02 4.82 3.65
C ILE A 170 14.70 4.08 3.82
N ASP A 171 13.89 4.49 4.77
CA ASP A 171 12.60 3.89 5.06
C ASP A 171 11.51 4.97 5.01
N GLN A 172 10.37 4.59 4.46
CA GLN A 172 9.16 5.38 4.56
C GLN A 172 8.13 4.59 5.34
N GLU A 173 7.85 5.04 6.56
CA GLU A 173 6.86 4.42 7.41
C GLU A 173 5.47 4.43 6.78
N THR A 174 4.56 3.65 7.37
CA THR A 174 3.18 3.53 6.88
C THR A 174 2.51 4.90 6.85
N GLN A 175 2.21 5.37 5.65
CA GLN A 175 1.40 6.55 5.41
C GLN A 175 -0.07 6.16 5.32
N TYR A 176 -0.93 7.03 5.85
CA TYR A 176 -2.37 6.87 5.82
C TYR A 176 -2.97 7.83 4.81
N LEU A 177 -4.09 7.43 4.21
CA LEU A 177 -4.89 8.33 3.39
C LEU A 177 -5.40 9.48 4.26
N PHE A 178 -5.31 10.70 3.76
CA PHE A 178 -5.82 11.87 4.49
C PHE A 178 -7.35 11.86 4.50
N PRO A 179 -8.00 12.28 5.61
CA PRO A 179 -9.44 12.48 5.62
C PRO A 179 -9.80 13.62 4.65
N PRO A 180 -11.03 13.62 4.08
CA PRO A 180 -11.52 14.74 3.30
C PRO A 180 -11.47 16.05 4.08
N THR A 181 -11.09 17.13 3.41
CA THR A 181 -11.02 18.48 3.98
C THR A 181 -11.96 19.42 3.23
N THR A 182 -12.19 20.63 3.78
CA THR A 182 -13.00 21.68 3.14
C THR A 182 -14.36 21.15 2.72
N ILE A 183 -15.07 20.56 3.69
CA ILE A 183 -16.45 20.16 3.51
C ILE A 183 -17.33 21.40 3.61
N ASP A 184 -18.14 21.61 2.58
CA ASP A 184 -19.15 22.64 2.51
C ASP A 184 -20.51 22.00 2.27
N SER A 185 -21.54 22.53 2.92
CA SER A 185 -22.91 22.12 2.65
C SER A 185 -23.82 23.33 2.46
N TYR A 186 -24.83 23.19 1.61
CA TYR A 186 -25.86 24.20 1.46
C TYR A 186 -27.22 23.55 1.17
N THR A 187 -28.25 24.13 1.76
CA THR A 187 -29.63 23.69 1.58
C THR A 187 -30.20 24.32 0.31
N VAL A 188 -30.89 23.50 -0.47
CA VAL A 188 -31.56 23.85 -1.71
C VAL A 188 -33.05 23.62 -1.53
N GLY A 189 -33.88 24.56 -2.00
CA GLY A 189 -35.33 24.48 -1.88
C GLY A 189 -35.83 25.08 -0.55
N ALA A 190 -36.51 24.27 0.24
CA ALA A 190 -37.13 24.69 1.50
C ALA A 190 -36.10 25.06 2.58
N GLU A 191 -36.30 26.21 3.22
CA GLU A 191 -35.55 26.62 4.40
C GLU A 191 -36.14 25.99 5.68
N GLY A 192 -35.30 25.79 6.69
CA GLY A 192 -35.76 25.32 8.00
C GLY A 192 -34.87 25.73 9.16
N ALA A 193 -35.39 25.47 10.37
CA ALA A 193 -34.73 25.80 11.64
C ALA A 193 -34.02 24.60 12.28
N ASN A 194 -34.16 23.40 11.68
CA ASN A 194 -33.44 22.21 12.12
C ASN A 194 -31.99 22.27 11.63
N ALA A 195 -31.15 21.40 12.17
CA ALA A 195 -29.75 21.30 11.80
C ALA A 195 -29.36 19.83 11.69
N VAL A 196 -28.50 19.51 10.72
CA VAL A 196 -27.89 18.19 10.55
C VAL A 196 -26.38 18.35 10.44
N LEU A 197 -25.66 17.51 11.17
CA LEU A 197 -24.21 17.44 11.15
C LEU A 197 -23.76 16.36 10.16
N TYR A 198 -22.97 16.74 9.16
CA TYR A 198 -22.40 15.84 8.18
C TYR A 198 -20.92 15.57 8.45
N ALA A 199 -20.51 14.34 8.20
CA ALA A 199 -19.11 13.95 8.10
C ALA A 199 -18.89 13.10 6.86
N VAL A 200 -17.72 13.26 6.24
CA VAL A 200 -17.31 12.48 5.08
C VAL A 200 -15.99 11.78 5.41
N THR A 201 -15.89 10.51 5.07
CA THR A 201 -14.64 9.75 5.12
C THR A 201 -14.24 9.33 3.70
N ALA A 202 -12.95 9.12 3.49
CA ALA A 202 -12.41 8.50 2.29
C ALA A 202 -12.09 7.03 2.55
N VAL A 203 -12.17 6.20 1.51
CA VAL A 203 -11.92 4.77 1.59
C VAL A 203 -10.89 4.34 0.56
N ILE A 204 -10.01 3.42 0.96
CA ILE A 204 -9.02 2.81 0.09
C ILE A 204 -8.80 1.35 0.50
N ALA A 205 -8.84 0.42 -0.47
CA ALA A 205 -8.73 -1.01 -0.23
C ALA A 205 -9.67 -1.53 0.89
N GLY A 206 -10.89 -0.97 0.94
CA GLY A 206 -11.92 -1.29 1.94
C GLY A 206 -11.65 -0.80 3.36
N ARG A 207 -10.61 0.03 3.56
CA ARG A 207 -10.28 0.68 4.83
C ARG A 207 -10.67 2.15 4.77
N GLU A 208 -11.06 2.72 5.90
CA GLU A 208 -11.68 4.04 5.99
C GLU A 208 -10.80 5.00 6.79
N THR A 209 -10.76 6.27 6.36
CA THR A 209 -10.13 7.35 7.10
C THR A 209 -10.93 7.65 8.38
N ASN A 210 -10.34 8.41 9.28
CA ASN A 210 -11.14 9.18 10.23
C ASN A 210 -12.04 10.18 9.49
N PRO A 211 -13.13 10.69 10.10
CA PRO A 211 -14.01 11.64 9.43
C PRO A 211 -13.31 12.97 9.14
N SER A 212 -13.81 13.67 8.13
CA SER A 212 -13.60 15.10 7.93
C SER A 212 -13.96 15.88 9.20
N MET A 213 -13.51 17.13 9.28
CA MET A 213 -14.12 18.05 10.25
C MET A 213 -15.62 18.10 9.97
N ALA A 214 -16.43 17.90 11.02
CA ALA A 214 -17.87 17.81 10.85
C ALA A 214 -18.45 19.18 10.43
N HIS A 215 -19.42 19.18 9.52
CA HIS A 215 -20.01 20.41 8.98
C HIS A 215 -21.51 20.42 9.25
N MET A 216 -22.01 21.52 9.81
CA MET A 216 -23.41 21.66 10.19
C MET A 216 -24.17 22.43 9.11
N SER A 217 -25.32 21.89 8.69
CA SER A 217 -26.23 22.54 7.74
C SER A 217 -27.58 22.79 8.40
N SER A 218 -28.21 23.92 8.09
CA SER A 218 -29.60 24.22 8.51
C SER A 218 -30.58 23.63 7.50
N VAL A 219 -31.51 22.79 7.95
CA VAL A 219 -32.37 21.99 7.08
C VAL A 219 -33.86 22.17 7.40
N PRO A 220 -34.78 21.97 6.42
CA PRO A 220 -36.22 21.84 6.65
C PRO A 220 -36.54 20.56 7.45
N ASP A 221 -37.80 20.36 7.81
CA ASP A 221 -38.25 19.09 8.38
C ASP A 221 -37.99 17.94 7.40
N PHE A 222 -37.65 16.76 7.94
CA PHE A 222 -37.19 15.63 7.13
C PHE A 222 -38.22 15.13 6.11
N ASP A 223 -39.51 15.26 6.40
CA ASP A 223 -40.60 14.84 5.53
C ASP A 223 -40.75 15.70 4.26
N VAL A 224 -40.10 16.86 4.22
CA VAL A 224 -40.09 17.78 3.07
C VAL A 224 -38.95 17.47 2.10
N PHE A 225 -37.97 16.65 2.49
CA PHE A 225 -36.83 16.32 1.62
C PHE A 225 -37.26 15.51 0.38
N ASP A 226 -36.79 15.96 -0.78
CA ASP A 226 -37.02 15.32 -2.08
C ASP A 226 -35.98 15.78 -3.11
N ASP A 227 -36.23 15.56 -4.40
CA ASP A 227 -35.32 15.96 -5.48
C ASP A 227 -35.24 17.48 -5.68
N ASP A 228 -36.20 18.27 -5.16
CA ASP A 228 -36.22 19.73 -5.22
C ASP A 228 -35.76 20.37 -3.88
N ASN A 229 -35.87 19.63 -2.77
CA ASN A 229 -35.54 20.04 -1.41
C ASN A 229 -34.47 19.12 -0.81
N PHE A 230 -33.20 19.52 -0.90
CA PHE A 230 -32.07 18.68 -0.52
C PHE A 230 -30.91 19.49 0.06
N VAL A 231 -29.95 18.78 0.66
CA VAL A 231 -28.66 19.37 1.05
C VAL A 231 -27.59 18.93 0.06
N GLU A 232 -26.97 19.88 -0.63
CA GLU A 232 -25.77 19.60 -1.41
C GLU A 232 -24.56 19.63 -0.48
N ILE A 233 -23.73 18.59 -0.54
CA ILE A 233 -22.49 18.45 0.22
C ILE A 233 -21.35 18.31 -0.76
N ASN A 234 -20.30 19.12 -0.60
CA ASN A 234 -19.10 19.09 -1.43
C ASN A 234 -17.85 19.00 -0.54
N TRP A 235 -16.81 18.34 -1.02
CA TRP A 235 -15.52 18.29 -0.34
C TRP A 235 -14.38 18.26 -1.35
N GLN A 236 -13.16 18.55 -0.90
CA GLN A 236 -11.98 18.41 -1.76
C GLN A 236 -11.69 16.92 -2.01
N PRO A 237 -11.50 16.50 -3.28
CA PRO A 237 -11.08 15.15 -3.60
C PRO A 237 -9.77 14.79 -2.92
N VAL A 238 -9.71 13.57 -2.37
CA VAL A 238 -8.52 12.99 -1.76
C VAL A 238 -7.81 12.09 -2.77
N ASP A 239 -6.54 12.37 -3.07
CA ASP A 239 -5.74 11.53 -3.98
C ASP A 239 -5.60 10.11 -3.42
N GLY A 240 -5.89 9.11 -4.26
CA GLY A 240 -5.89 7.70 -3.87
C GLY A 240 -7.20 7.18 -3.26
N ALA A 241 -8.21 8.02 -3.00
CA ALA A 241 -9.51 7.54 -2.54
C ALA A 241 -10.25 6.77 -3.66
N GLU A 242 -10.78 5.59 -3.33
CA GLU A 242 -11.58 4.76 -4.24
C GLU A 242 -13.08 5.07 -4.13
N GLU A 243 -13.52 5.45 -2.93
CA GLU A 243 -14.89 5.87 -2.62
C GLU A 243 -14.89 6.78 -1.39
N TYR A 244 -16.02 7.45 -1.15
CA TYR A 244 -16.32 8.27 0.01
C TYR A 244 -17.58 7.75 0.70
N ARG A 245 -17.64 7.90 2.02
CA ARG A 245 -18.82 7.58 2.82
C ARG A 245 -19.32 8.83 3.50
N ILE A 246 -20.62 9.08 3.36
CA ILE A 246 -21.28 10.27 3.87
C ILE A 246 -22.15 9.86 5.06
N TYR A 247 -21.98 10.54 6.18
CA TYR A 247 -22.69 10.26 7.41
C TYR A 247 -23.52 11.47 7.84
N ARG A 248 -24.79 11.22 8.19
CA ARG A 248 -25.59 12.12 9.04
C ARG A 248 -25.33 11.73 10.48
N MET A 249 -24.93 12.68 11.31
CA MET A 249 -24.56 12.44 12.70
C MET A 249 -25.57 13.13 13.63
N GLU A 250 -25.18 14.22 14.28
CA GLU A 250 -26.05 14.94 15.21
C GLU A 250 -27.09 15.76 14.45
N THR A 251 -28.34 15.74 14.93
CA THR A 251 -29.44 16.46 14.31
C THR A 251 -30.31 17.16 15.35
N THR A 252 -30.95 18.26 14.96
CA THR A 252 -32.14 18.79 15.63
C THR A 252 -33.36 18.42 14.78
N GLY A 253 -34.50 18.13 15.41
CA GLY A 253 -35.66 17.57 14.72
C GLY A 253 -35.56 16.04 14.52
N ASP A 254 -36.47 15.46 13.74
CA ASP A 254 -36.62 14.01 13.55
C ASP A 254 -35.90 13.50 12.28
N HIS A 255 -34.61 13.84 12.17
CA HIS A 255 -33.79 13.43 11.03
C HIS A 255 -33.04 12.12 11.33
N PRO A 256 -33.13 11.09 10.48
CA PRO A 256 -32.47 9.82 10.70
C PRO A 256 -30.95 9.94 10.52
N THR A 257 -30.21 9.41 11.49
CA THR A 257 -28.74 9.45 11.55
C THR A 257 -28.13 8.15 11.03
N GLY A 258 -26.89 8.18 10.57
CA GLY A 258 -26.16 7.01 10.09
C GLY A 258 -25.37 7.23 8.80
N LEU A 259 -24.94 6.13 8.17
CA LEU A 259 -24.33 6.13 6.84
C LEU A 259 -25.41 6.32 5.79
N VAL A 260 -25.40 7.44 5.08
CA VAL A 260 -26.48 7.81 4.15
C VAL A 260 -26.13 7.55 2.69
N ALA A 261 -24.84 7.60 2.34
CA ALA A 261 -24.39 7.33 0.99
C ALA A 261 -22.96 6.80 0.93
N ILE A 262 -22.69 6.08 -0.16
CA ILE A 262 -21.35 5.69 -0.62
C ILE A 262 -21.22 6.25 -2.03
N ASN A 263 -20.22 7.10 -2.27
CA ASN A 263 -20.05 7.77 -3.56
C ASN A 263 -18.61 7.67 -4.09
N GLN A 264 -18.45 7.72 -5.41
CA GLN A 264 -17.14 7.80 -6.06
C GLN A 264 -16.71 9.25 -6.33
N TYR A 265 -17.67 10.17 -6.30
CA TYR A 265 -17.45 11.59 -6.55
C TYR A 265 -17.35 12.38 -5.25
N SER A 266 -16.72 13.55 -5.32
CA SER A 266 -16.47 14.43 -4.16
C SER A 266 -17.64 15.39 -3.86
N SER A 267 -18.86 14.98 -4.22
CA SER A 267 -20.09 15.72 -3.96
C SER A 267 -21.23 14.74 -3.70
N PHE A 268 -22.29 15.17 -3.00
CA PHE A 268 -23.47 14.37 -2.73
C PHE A 268 -24.69 15.24 -2.48
N GLN A 269 -25.82 14.85 -3.06
CA GLN A 269 -27.12 15.46 -2.80
C GLN A 269 -27.91 14.60 -1.83
N ASP A 270 -28.15 15.14 -0.65
CA ASP A 270 -28.96 14.50 0.36
C ASP A 270 -30.44 14.89 0.19
N THR A 271 -31.17 14.05 -0.52
CA THR A 271 -32.62 14.16 -0.75
C THR A 271 -33.46 13.50 0.35
N GLY A 272 -32.90 13.34 1.56
CA GLY A 272 -33.63 12.74 2.68
C GLY A 272 -33.66 11.21 2.63
N LEU A 273 -32.63 10.58 2.07
CA LEU A 273 -32.57 9.12 1.96
C LEU A 273 -32.57 8.44 3.34
N THR A 274 -33.18 7.27 3.45
CA THR A 274 -33.01 6.43 4.65
C THR A 274 -31.55 5.96 4.73
N PRO A 275 -30.89 6.05 5.91
CA PRO A 275 -29.52 5.59 6.06
C PRO A 275 -29.34 4.12 5.66
N ILE A 276 -28.32 3.83 4.84
CA ILE A 276 -27.85 2.48 4.48
C ILE A 276 -27.55 1.68 5.74
N LYS A 277 -26.95 2.35 6.73
CA LYS A 277 -26.76 1.84 8.09
C LYS A 277 -27.24 2.92 9.06
N PRO A 278 -28.37 2.70 9.75
CA PRO A 278 -28.86 3.64 10.76
C PRO A 278 -27.93 3.71 11.98
N ASP A 279 -27.88 4.88 12.61
CA ASP A 279 -27.29 5.15 13.93
C ASP A 279 -25.81 4.75 14.08
N ILE A 280 -25.07 4.72 12.97
CA ILE A 280 -23.60 4.53 12.95
C ILE A 280 -22.89 5.85 12.67
N ILE A 281 -21.87 6.11 13.47
CA ILE A 281 -20.91 7.20 13.25
C ILE A 281 -19.60 6.65 12.66
N PRO A 282 -18.86 7.44 11.87
CA PRO A 282 -17.57 7.04 11.35
C PRO A 282 -16.56 6.80 12.48
N ALA A 283 -15.61 5.87 12.25
CA ALA A 283 -14.57 5.57 13.23
C ALA A 283 -13.64 6.78 13.43
N LYS A 284 -13.27 7.06 14.69
CA LYS A 284 -12.37 8.19 15.00
C LYS A 284 -10.91 7.92 14.60
N GLU A 285 -10.52 6.66 14.56
CA GLU A 285 -9.16 6.25 14.18
C GLU A 285 -9.06 6.07 12.66
N ASN A 286 -7.95 6.53 12.08
CA ASN A 286 -7.67 6.32 10.67
C ASN A 286 -7.12 4.91 10.44
N THR A 287 -7.86 4.09 9.70
CA THR A 287 -7.46 2.72 9.35
C THR A 287 -6.98 2.59 7.91
N ALA A 288 -7.12 3.64 7.12
CA ALA A 288 -6.83 3.71 5.68
C ALA A 288 -5.33 3.79 5.38
N ARG A 289 -4.60 2.71 5.66
CA ARG A 289 -3.19 2.57 5.29
C ARG A 289 -3.04 2.61 3.77
N HIS A 290 -2.22 3.54 3.28
CA HIS A 290 -2.11 3.86 1.86
C HIS A 290 -0.83 3.27 1.24
N PHE A 291 0.34 3.63 1.77
CA PHE A 291 1.61 3.11 1.27
C PHE A 291 2.68 3.08 2.36
N ALA A 292 3.74 2.33 2.07
CA ALA A 292 5.00 2.32 2.80
C ALA A 292 6.12 1.96 1.84
N GLY A 293 7.36 2.32 2.16
CA GLY A 293 8.53 2.04 1.35
C GLY A 293 9.71 1.65 2.22
N GLU A 294 10.64 0.87 1.65
CA GLU A 294 11.95 0.67 2.25
C GLU A 294 12.97 0.44 1.14
N ALA A 295 14.21 0.83 1.40
CA ALA A 295 15.34 0.65 0.51
C ALA A 295 16.27 -0.49 0.97
N GLY A 296 17.32 -0.73 0.20
CA GLY A 296 18.44 -1.59 0.60
C GLY A 296 19.30 -0.96 1.70
N ILE A 297 20.44 -1.60 2.01
CA ILE A 297 21.47 -1.01 2.86
C ILE A 297 22.62 -0.55 1.98
N TYR A 298 22.90 0.74 2.03
CA TYR A 298 23.98 1.42 1.31
C TYR A 298 25.18 1.57 2.25
N SER A 299 26.33 1.95 1.69
CA SER A 299 27.56 2.16 2.46
C SER A 299 28.42 3.23 1.81
N PHE A 300 29.09 4.04 2.61
CA PHE A 300 29.99 5.10 2.20
C PHE A 300 31.14 5.24 3.22
N GLN A 301 32.17 6.01 2.91
CA GLN A 301 33.27 6.29 3.83
C GLN A 301 33.55 7.79 3.84
N THR A 302 33.59 8.39 5.03
CA THR A 302 33.96 9.81 5.16
C THR A 302 35.41 10.04 4.77
N ILE A 303 35.70 11.25 4.30
CA ILE A 303 37.05 11.66 3.87
C ILE A 303 37.98 11.83 5.06
#